data_AF-A0AAV0STY7-F1
#
_entry.id   AF-A0AAV0STY7-F1
#
_cell.length_a   1.000
_cell.length_b   1.000
_cell.length_c   1.000
_cell.angle_alpha   90.00
_cell.angle_beta   90.00
_cell.angle_gamma   90.00
#
_symmetry.space_group_name_H-M   'P 1'
#
loop_
_entity.id
_entity.type
_entity.pdbx_description
1 polymer ?
#
loop_
_entity_poly.entity_id
_entity_poly.type
_entity_poly.pdbx_seq_one_letter_code
_entity_poly.pdbx_strand_id
1 'polypeptide(L)'
;MVKAATADADLVFATYQGEKQLAELVKLIDKDLSEPYSIFTYRYFLYNWPQLSILARVQHKLVGVIICRQEPLGATPEETGDDGLNSPNDPKRRWRGYIAMLAVEKQYRHRGIGSQLAQKAIERMQDDGCEEVMLETEIANKAAIRLYENLGFVRDERLVKYYLNGGDAYRLKLWLQ
;
A
#
# COMPACT_ATOMS: atom_id res chain seq x y z
N MET A 1 19.15 27.05 -16.26
CA MET A 1 19.78 25.72 -16.32
C MET A 1 19.14 24.85 -15.25
N VAL A 2 18.15 24.01 -15.62
CA VAL A 2 17.52 23.06 -14.71
C VAL A 2 18.29 21.74 -14.84
N LYS A 3 18.98 21.32 -13.79
CA LYS A 3 19.61 19.99 -13.74
C LYS A 3 18.49 18.95 -13.72
N ALA A 4 18.31 18.24 -14.82
CA ALA A 4 17.55 17.00 -14.86
C ALA A 4 18.17 16.03 -13.85
N ALA A 5 17.35 15.54 -12.91
CA ALA A 5 17.74 14.45 -12.04
C ALA A 5 18.14 13.26 -12.92
N THR A 6 19.34 12.74 -12.72
CA THR A 6 19.78 11.50 -13.32
C THR A 6 18.76 10.43 -12.99
N ALA A 7 18.01 9.97 -13.99
CA ALA A 7 17.20 8.78 -13.89
C ALA A 7 18.11 7.66 -13.35
N ASP A 8 17.72 7.01 -12.25
CA ASP A 8 18.37 5.79 -11.80
C ASP A 8 18.16 4.77 -12.94
N ALA A 9 19.11 4.69 -13.86
CA ALA A 9 19.01 3.93 -15.12
C ALA A 9 18.80 2.42 -14.92
N ASP A 10 18.85 1.96 -13.67
CA ASP A 10 18.70 0.56 -13.26
C ASP A 10 17.48 0.33 -12.31
N LEU A 11 16.55 1.28 -12.18
CA LEU A 11 15.35 1.10 -11.36
C LEU A 11 14.35 0.15 -12.05
N VAL A 12 14.14 -1.03 -11.46
CA VAL A 12 13.23 -2.06 -11.97
C VAL A 12 12.13 -2.34 -10.96
N PHE A 13 10.89 -2.43 -11.44
CA PHE A 13 9.74 -2.86 -10.65
C PHE A 13 9.33 -4.28 -11.03
N ALA A 14 9.03 -5.10 -10.04
CA ALA A 14 8.52 -6.46 -10.25
C ALA A 14 7.54 -6.84 -9.14
N THR A 15 6.55 -7.68 -9.44
CA THR A 15 5.68 -8.24 -8.40
C THR A 15 6.42 -9.27 -7.56
N TYR A 16 5.92 -9.52 -6.36
CA TYR A 16 6.43 -10.58 -5.49
C TYR A 16 6.38 -11.94 -6.20
N GLN A 17 7.47 -12.71 -6.08
CA GLN A 17 7.66 -13.99 -6.77
C GLN A 17 7.73 -15.19 -5.82
N GLY A 18 7.72 -14.96 -4.51
CA GLY A 18 7.67 -16.03 -3.51
C GLY A 18 8.69 -15.92 -2.38
N GLU A 19 8.67 -16.95 -1.52
CA GLU A 19 9.26 -16.95 -0.16
C GLU A 19 10.73 -16.55 -0.09
N LYS A 20 11.52 -16.78 -1.15
CA LYS A 20 12.93 -16.37 -1.22
C LYS A 20 13.14 -14.86 -1.05
N GLN A 21 12.12 -14.05 -1.39
CA GLN A 21 12.15 -12.58 -1.27
C GLN A 21 11.63 -12.08 0.09
N LEU A 22 11.02 -12.95 0.91
CA LEU A 22 10.36 -12.53 2.14
C LEU A 22 11.36 -11.94 3.16
N ALA A 23 12.51 -12.58 3.35
CA ALA A 23 13.49 -12.14 4.34
C ALA A 23 14.08 -10.75 4.05
N GLU A 24 14.35 -10.43 2.78
CA GLU A 24 14.85 -9.09 2.40
C GLU A 24 13.76 -8.02 2.50
N LEU A 25 12.51 -8.37 2.20
CA LEU A 25 11.34 -7.49 2.31
C LEU A 25 11.05 -7.13 3.76
N VAL A 26 11.00 -8.13 4.66
CA VAL A 26 10.79 -7.92 6.10
C VAL A 26 11.89 -7.02 6.66
N LYS A 27 13.15 -7.29 6.29
CA LYS A 27 14.30 -6.45 6.70
C LYS A 27 14.21 -5.01 6.21
N LEU A 28 13.58 -4.74 5.06
CA LEU A 28 13.37 -3.39 4.58
C LEU A 28 12.24 -2.69 5.35
N ILE A 29 11.13 -3.38 5.59
CA ILE A 29 9.93 -2.83 6.22
C ILE A 29 10.16 -2.57 7.73
N ASP A 30 10.80 -3.49 8.44
CA ASP A 30 11.06 -3.38 9.88
C ASP A 30 11.96 -2.19 10.26
N LYS A 31 12.70 -1.63 9.29
CA LYS A 31 13.50 -0.41 9.50
C LYS A 31 12.65 0.87 9.49
N ASP A 32 11.49 0.82 8.84
CA ASP A 32 10.75 2.00 8.40
C ASP A 32 9.37 2.12 9.04
N LEU A 33 8.74 1.02 9.44
CA LEU A 33 7.42 1.01 10.05
C LEU A 33 7.49 0.89 11.58
N SER A 34 6.55 1.56 12.25
CA SER A 34 6.43 1.64 13.71
C SER A 34 5.78 0.40 14.33
N GLU A 35 5.05 -0.40 13.55
CA GLU A 35 4.31 -1.56 14.04
C GLU A 35 5.10 -2.87 13.87
N PRO A 36 5.21 -3.71 14.91
CA PRO A 36 5.86 -5.01 14.81
C PRO A 36 4.93 -6.02 14.12
N TYR A 37 5.06 -6.17 12.80
CA TYR A 37 4.32 -7.19 12.06
C TYR A 37 4.91 -8.58 12.28
N SER A 38 4.04 -9.56 12.54
CA SER A 38 4.46 -10.96 12.57
C SER A 38 4.79 -11.48 11.16
N ILE A 39 5.63 -12.50 11.05
CA ILE A 39 5.89 -13.17 9.77
C ILE A 39 4.61 -13.70 9.10
N PHE A 40 3.60 -14.07 9.91
CA PHE A 40 2.31 -14.55 9.42
C PHE A 40 1.52 -13.44 8.72
N THR A 41 1.62 -12.21 9.21
CA THR A 41 0.99 -11.04 8.60
C THR A 41 1.55 -10.82 7.20
N TYR A 42 2.88 -10.79 7.04
CA TYR A 42 3.50 -10.67 5.72
C TYR A 42 3.06 -11.80 4.77
N ARG A 43 3.11 -13.05 5.24
CA ARG A 43 2.70 -14.21 4.43
C ARG A 43 1.23 -14.14 4.02
N TYR A 44 0.34 -13.67 4.89
CA TYR A 44 -1.07 -13.50 4.57
C TYR A 44 -1.24 -12.57 3.36
N PHE A 45 -0.63 -11.39 3.36
CA PHE A 45 -0.71 -10.48 2.22
C PHE A 45 -0.06 -11.07 0.96
N LEU A 46 1.18 -11.56 1.10
CA LEU A 46 2.00 -11.98 -0.03
C LEU A 46 1.53 -13.28 -0.68
N TYR A 47 0.81 -14.14 0.06
CA TYR A 47 0.22 -15.36 -0.47
C TYR A 47 -1.12 -15.09 -1.19
N ASN A 48 -1.96 -14.21 -0.63
CA ASN A 48 -3.28 -13.93 -1.18
C ASN A 48 -3.27 -12.89 -2.31
N TRP A 49 -2.37 -11.91 -2.26
CA TRP A 49 -2.24 -10.85 -3.27
C TRP A 49 -0.78 -10.61 -3.72
N PRO A 50 -0.06 -11.65 -4.20
CA PRO A 50 1.30 -11.49 -4.71
C PRO A 50 1.37 -10.50 -5.88
N GLN A 51 0.32 -10.41 -6.69
CA GLN A 51 0.22 -9.54 -7.84
C GLN A 51 0.07 -8.06 -7.50
N LEU A 52 -0.47 -7.74 -6.31
CA LEU A 52 -0.60 -6.36 -5.81
C LEU A 52 0.60 -5.92 -4.97
N SER A 53 1.52 -6.84 -4.67
CA SER A 53 2.73 -6.57 -3.90
C SER A 53 3.90 -6.34 -4.84
N ILE A 54 4.40 -5.09 -4.90
CA ILE A 54 5.37 -4.64 -5.91
C ILE A 54 6.68 -4.26 -5.22
N LEU A 55 7.78 -4.73 -5.79
CA LEU A 55 9.15 -4.53 -5.33
C LEU A 55 9.86 -3.59 -6.30
N ALA A 56 10.60 -2.62 -5.76
CA ALA A 56 11.50 -1.75 -6.50
C ALA A 56 12.95 -2.14 -6.24
N ARG A 57 13.74 -2.36 -7.30
CA ARG A 57 15.15 -2.73 -7.23
C ARG A 57 16.03 -1.77 -7.99
N VAL A 58 17.22 -1.52 -7.47
CA VAL A 58 18.32 -0.85 -8.17
C VAL A 58 19.53 -1.78 -8.11
N GLN A 59 20.10 -2.15 -9.27
CA GLN A 59 21.25 -3.06 -9.35
C GLN A 59 21.04 -4.35 -8.52
N HIS A 60 19.87 -4.97 -8.68
CA HIS A 60 19.40 -6.17 -7.94
C HIS A 60 19.09 -6.01 -6.45
N LYS A 61 19.49 -4.90 -5.82
CA LYS A 61 19.17 -4.60 -4.43
C LYS A 61 17.71 -4.17 -4.29
N LEU A 62 16.98 -4.76 -3.33
CA LEU A 62 15.66 -4.27 -2.94
C LEU A 62 15.80 -2.90 -2.26
N VAL A 63 15.17 -1.88 -2.85
CA VAL A 63 15.22 -0.48 -2.36
C VAL A 63 13.85 0.07 -1.99
N GLY A 64 12.78 -0.58 -2.42
CA GLY A 64 11.42 -0.20 -2.06
C GLY A 64 10.45 -1.36 -2.21
N VAL A 65 9.37 -1.30 -1.46
CA VAL A 65 8.29 -2.28 -1.53
C VAL A 65 6.96 -1.65 -1.18
N ILE A 66 5.91 -2.06 -1.86
CA ILE A 66 4.52 -1.83 -1.49
C ILE A 66 3.80 -3.16 -1.34
N ILE A 67 3.04 -3.33 -0.28
CA ILE A 67 2.23 -4.50 0.01
C ILE A 67 0.78 -4.06 0.12
N CYS A 68 -0.06 -4.77 -0.61
CA CYS A 68 -1.44 -4.41 -0.82
C CYS A 68 -2.34 -5.63 -0.67
N ARG A 69 -3.63 -5.38 -0.44
CA ARG A 69 -4.69 -6.37 -0.56
C ARG A 69 -5.89 -5.79 -1.28
N GLN A 70 -6.82 -6.66 -1.62
CA GLN A 70 -8.12 -6.31 -2.16
C GLN A 70 -9.20 -7.00 -1.33
N GLU A 71 -10.28 -6.29 -1.03
CA GLU A 71 -11.41 -6.80 -0.27
C GLU A 71 -12.74 -6.37 -0.91
N PRO A 72 -13.83 -7.11 -0.70
CA PRO A 72 -15.13 -6.66 -1.19
C PRO A 72 -15.55 -5.37 -0.47
N LEU A 73 -16.04 -4.41 -1.25
CA LEU A 73 -16.58 -3.16 -0.74
C LEU A 73 -17.90 -3.43 0.00
N GLY A 74 -18.08 -2.85 1.20
CA GLY A 74 -19.26 -3.12 2.03
C GLY A 74 -19.26 -4.50 2.70
N ALA A 75 -18.09 -5.14 2.86
CA ALA A 75 -17.98 -6.41 3.58
C ALA A 75 -18.03 -6.25 5.11
N THR A 76 -17.96 -5.02 5.63
CA THR A 76 -18.09 -4.78 7.07
C THR A 76 -19.56 -4.49 7.41
N PRO A 77 -20.11 -5.10 8.47
CA PRO A 77 -21.48 -4.83 8.92
C PRO A 77 -21.75 -3.34 9.21
N GLU A 78 -20.71 -2.62 9.59
CA GLU A 78 -20.73 -1.19 9.89
C GLU A 78 -20.95 -0.32 8.65
N GLU A 79 -20.52 -0.76 7.46
CA GLU A 79 -20.61 0.02 6.22
C GLU A 79 -21.89 -0.25 5.42
N THR A 80 -22.50 -1.43 5.54
CA THR A 80 -23.68 -1.81 4.74
C THR A 80 -25.00 -1.75 5.48
N GLY A 81 -25.00 -1.83 6.81
CA GLY A 81 -26.24 -2.00 7.58
C GLY A 81 -27.03 -3.27 7.18
N ASP A 82 -26.38 -4.17 6.45
CA ASP A 82 -26.91 -5.39 5.85
C ASP A 82 -26.29 -6.60 6.56
N ASP A 83 -27.04 -7.68 6.71
CA ASP A 83 -26.69 -8.85 7.54
C ASP A 83 -25.62 -9.77 6.92
N GLY A 84 -24.89 -9.27 5.92
CA GLY A 84 -23.74 -9.95 5.33
C GLY A 84 -24.11 -11.04 4.32
N LEU A 85 -25.32 -11.02 3.76
CA LEU A 85 -25.79 -11.98 2.76
C LEU A 85 -25.57 -11.55 1.30
N ASN A 86 -24.57 -10.71 1.02
CA ASN A 86 -24.06 -10.63 -0.35
C ASN A 86 -23.48 -11.99 -0.73
N SER A 87 -24.24 -12.72 -1.55
CA SER A 87 -23.85 -14.00 -2.13
C SER A 87 -22.42 -13.89 -2.67
N PRO A 88 -21.53 -14.87 -2.45
CA PRO A 88 -20.17 -14.84 -3.00
C PRO A 88 -20.15 -14.68 -4.54
N ASN A 89 -21.29 -14.91 -5.21
CA ASN A 89 -21.51 -14.75 -6.64
C ASN A 89 -22.38 -13.54 -7.01
N ASP A 90 -22.54 -12.52 -6.15
CA ASP A 90 -23.27 -11.32 -6.51
C ASP A 90 -22.55 -10.60 -7.67
N PRO A 91 -23.19 -10.47 -8.86
CA PRO A 91 -22.60 -9.76 -9.99
C PRO A 91 -22.40 -8.27 -9.73
N LYS A 92 -23.00 -7.71 -8.67
CA LYS A 92 -22.79 -6.32 -8.22
C LYS A 92 -21.70 -6.18 -7.18
N ARG A 93 -20.93 -7.24 -6.89
CA ARG A 93 -19.85 -7.16 -5.91
C ARG A 93 -18.79 -6.14 -6.35
N ARG A 94 -18.70 -5.07 -5.58
CA ARG A 94 -17.73 -3.98 -5.75
C ARG A 94 -16.47 -4.31 -4.96
N TRP A 95 -15.31 -3.80 -5.36
CA TRP A 95 -14.03 -4.09 -4.71
C TRP A 95 -13.34 -2.83 -4.21
N ARG A 96 -12.62 -2.97 -3.11
CA ARG A 96 -11.76 -1.95 -2.50
C ARG A 96 -10.32 -2.46 -2.46
N GLY A 97 -9.39 -1.63 -2.91
CA GLY A 97 -7.96 -1.82 -2.71
C GLY A 97 -7.51 -1.26 -1.36
N TYR A 98 -6.49 -1.87 -0.77
CA TYR A 98 -5.92 -1.40 0.50
C TYR A 98 -4.39 -1.46 0.45
N ILE A 99 -3.74 -0.32 0.71
CA ILE A 99 -2.29 -0.23 0.83
C ILE A 99 -1.92 -0.47 2.29
N ALA A 100 -1.38 -1.65 2.58
CA ALA A 100 -1.04 -2.05 3.94
C ALA A 100 0.33 -1.52 4.37
N MET A 101 1.32 -1.59 3.48
CA MET A 101 2.70 -1.23 3.81
C MET A 101 3.36 -0.58 2.60
N LEU A 102 4.09 0.50 2.83
CA LEU A 102 4.97 1.13 1.84
C LEU A 102 6.28 1.51 2.54
N ALA A 103 7.39 0.96 2.05
CA ALA A 103 8.73 1.28 2.57
C ALA A 103 9.68 1.58 1.42
N VAL A 104 10.57 2.56 1.62
CA VAL A 104 11.63 2.92 0.68
C VAL A 104 12.89 3.18 1.47
N GLU A 105 13.95 2.46 1.14
CA GLU A 105 15.26 2.55 1.79
C GLU A 105 15.72 4.02 1.81
N LYS A 106 16.15 4.50 2.98
CA LYS A 106 16.35 5.93 3.27
C LYS A 106 17.20 6.67 2.23
N GLN A 107 18.27 6.04 1.73
CA GLN A 107 19.18 6.61 0.73
C GLN A 107 18.57 6.77 -0.68
N TYR A 108 17.43 6.11 -0.94
CA TYR A 108 16.69 6.13 -2.20
C TYR A 108 15.38 6.95 -2.10
N ARG A 109 15.09 7.56 -0.95
CA ARG A 109 13.93 8.46 -0.77
C ARG A 109 14.10 9.76 -1.55
N HIS A 110 13.00 10.49 -1.73
CA HIS A 110 12.93 11.75 -2.48
C HIS A 110 13.31 11.64 -3.96
N ARG A 111 13.31 10.42 -4.51
CA ARG A 111 13.52 10.11 -5.93
C ARG A 111 12.24 9.66 -6.66
N GLY A 112 11.07 9.83 -6.03
CA GLY A 112 9.78 9.42 -6.60
C GLY A 112 9.48 7.91 -6.56
N ILE A 113 10.34 7.07 -5.97
CA ILE A 113 10.14 5.61 -5.91
C ILE A 113 8.85 5.24 -5.17
N GLY A 114 8.58 5.88 -4.02
CA GLY A 114 7.34 5.62 -3.26
C GLY A 114 6.08 5.96 -4.06
N SER A 115 6.09 7.09 -4.75
CA SER A 115 4.98 7.49 -5.63
C SER A 115 4.81 6.54 -6.80
N GLN A 116 5.90 6.07 -7.42
CA GLN A 116 5.83 5.09 -8.51
C GLN A 116 5.33 3.72 -8.04
N LEU A 117 5.72 3.26 -6.85
CA LEU A 117 5.19 2.04 -6.24
C LEU A 117 3.69 2.14 -5.99
N ALA A 118 3.25 3.22 -5.34
CA ALA A 118 1.83 3.47 -5.06
C ALA A 118 1.01 3.57 -6.36
N GLN A 119 1.48 4.35 -7.34
CA GLN A 119 0.83 4.51 -8.63
C GLN A 119 0.63 3.16 -9.34
N LYS A 120 1.68 2.32 -9.40
CA LYS A 120 1.58 0.98 -10.01
C LYS A 120 0.61 0.05 -9.27
N ALA A 121 0.57 0.12 -7.94
CA ALA A 121 -0.37 -0.67 -7.17
C ALA A 121 -1.82 -0.20 -7.39
N ILE A 122 -2.04 1.12 -7.45
CA ILE A 122 -3.35 1.72 -7.73
C ILE A 122 -3.83 1.33 -9.13
N GLU A 123 -2.98 1.44 -10.16
CA GLU A 123 -3.28 0.99 -11.52
C GLU A 123 -3.70 -0.47 -11.54
N ARG A 124 -2.95 -1.34 -10.84
CA ARG A 124 -3.29 -2.77 -10.76
C ARG A 124 -4.61 -3.03 -10.04
N MET A 125 -4.90 -2.29 -8.96
CA MET A 125 -6.18 -2.39 -8.25
C MET A 125 -7.35 -1.93 -9.15
N GLN A 126 -7.15 -0.87 -9.92
CA GLN A 126 -8.14 -0.37 -10.88
C GLN A 126 -8.40 -1.40 -11.99
N ASP A 127 -7.34 -1.99 -12.55
CA ASP A 127 -7.43 -3.07 -13.54
C ASP A 127 -8.16 -4.31 -12.97
N ASP A 128 -7.96 -4.60 -11.67
CA ASP A 128 -8.64 -5.67 -10.93
C ASP A 128 -10.07 -5.29 -10.49
N GLY A 129 -10.60 -4.15 -10.95
CA GLY A 129 -11.99 -3.71 -10.74
C GLY A 129 -12.26 -3.07 -9.37
N CYS A 130 -11.24 -2.59 -8.68
CA CYS A 130 -11.44 -1.79 -7.47
C CYS A 130 -12.04 -0.43 -7.82
N GLU A 131 -12.98 0.03 -7.00
CA GLU A 131 -13.62 1.34 -7.16
C GLU A 131 -13.02 2.40 -6.23
N GLU A 132 -12.30 1.97 -5.20
CA GLU A 132 -11.57 2.86 -4.31
C GLU A 132 -10.34 2.17 -3.71
N VAL A 133 -9.38 2.97 -3.27
CA VAL A 133 -8.18 2.54 -2.54
C VAL A 133 -8.11 3.26 -1.21
N MET A 134 -7.80 2.52 -0.15
CA MET A 134 -7.66 3.04 1.21
C MET A 134 -6.31 2.74 1.82
N LEU A 135 -5.93 3.56 2.81
CA LEU A 135 -4.82 3.31 3.71
C LEU A 135 -4.96 4.12 4.99
N GLU A 136 -4.22 3.73 6.02
CA GLU A 136 -4.02 4.53 7.22
C GLU A 136 -2.56 4.98 7.34
N THR A 137 -2.36 6.20 7.84
CA THR A 137 -1.02 6.72 8.14
C THR A 137 -1.06 7.52 9.44
N GLU A 138 0.01 7.42 10.25
CA GLU A 138 0.19 8.28 11.42
C GLU A 138 0.06 9.76 11.04
N ILE A 139 -0.63 10.55 11.88
CA ILE A 139 -0.76 12.00 11.67
C ILE A 139 0.62 12.69 11.63
N ALA A 140 1.59 12.13 12.36
CA ALA A 140 2.97 12.62 12.40
C ALA A 140 3.74 12.36 11.09
N ASN A 141 3.33 11.38 10.28
CA ASN A 141 4.01 11.01 9.04
C ASN A 141 3.64 11.95 7.89
N LYS A 142 4.13 13.20 7.98
CA LYS A 142 3.87 14.25 6.97
C LYS A 142 4.41 13.91 5.58
N ALA A 143 5.41 13.03 5.49
CA ALA A 143 5.95 12.58 4.22
C ALA A 143 4.96 11.66 3.48
N ALA A 144 4.39 10.67 4.17
CA ALA A 144 3.37 9.79 3.60
C ALA A 144 2.10 10.56 3.25
N ILE A 145 1.62 11.43 4.14
CA ILE A 145 0.42 12.26 3.88
C ILE A 145 0.59 13.06 2.58
N ARG A 146 1.70 13.79 2.41
CA ARG A 146 1.96 14.55 1.18
C ARG A 146 2.09 13.65 -0.06
N LEU A 147 2.71 12.48 0.08
CA LEU A 147 2.86 11.53 -1.02
C LEU A 147 1.47 11.11 -1.53
N TYR A 148 0.58 10.71 -0.64
CA TYR A 148 -0.75 10.22 -1.02
C TYR A 148 -1.69 11.35 -1.44
N GLU A 149 -1.65 12.52 -0.81
CA GLU A 149 -2.41 13.70 -1.26
C GLU A 149 -2.03 14.10 -2.70
N ASN A 150 -0.74 14.02 -3.06
CA ASN A 150 -0.28 14.26 -4.43
C ASN A 150 -0.75 13.20 -5.44
N LEU A 151 -1.12 12.01 -4.97
CA LEU A 151 -1.73 10.95 -5.79
C LEU A 151 -3.26 11.04 -5.82
N GLY A 152 -3.85 12.09 -5.24
CA GLY A 152 -5.29 12.34 -5.24
C GLY A 152 -6.04 11.74 -4.06
N PHE A 153 -5.36 11.15 -3.07
CA PHE A 153 -6.02 10.70 -1.85
C PHE A 153 -6.51 11.90 -1.03
N VAL A 154 -7.70 11.75 -0.45
CA VAL A 154 -8.25 12.69 0.51
C VAL A 154 -8.25 12.09 1.91
N ARG A 155 -8.24 12.94 2.93
CA ARG A 155 -8.42 12.52 4.33
C ARG A 155 -9.90 12.25 4.56
N ASP A 156 -10.26 10.99 4.76
CA ASP A 156 -11.64 10.55 4.96
C ASP A 156 -12.02 10.60 6.45
N GLU A 157 -11.15 10.08 7.30
CA GLU A 157 -11.44 9.92 8.73
C GLU A 157 -10.18 10.14 9.59
N ARG A 158 -10.37 10.62 10.82
CA ARG A 158 -9.33 10.62 11.86
C ARG A 158 -9.62 9.51 12.86
N LEU A 159 -8.69 8.58 12.99
CA LEU A 159 -8.78 7.44 13.90
C LEU A 159 -7.99 7.75 15.17
N VAL A 160 -8.67 7.81 16.32
CA VAL A 160 -8.08 8.17 17.62
C VAL A 160 -7.41 6.96 18.24
N LYS A 161 -6.16 7.09 18.71
CA LYS A 161 -5.36 6.01 19.33
C LYS A 161 -5.33 4.72 18.48
N TYR A 162 -5.17 4.89 17.17
CA TYR A 162 -5.20 3.79 16.21
C TYR A 162 -3.98 2.87 16.32
N TYR A 163 -2.80 3.45 16.48
CA TYR A 163 -1.54 2.69 16.56
C TYR A 163 -1.28 2.20 17.98
N LEU A 164 -0.51 1.10 18.11
CA LEU A 164 -0.16 0.51 19.41
C LEU A 164 0.56 1.47 20.37
N ASN A 165 1.24 2.48 19.83
CA ASN A 165 1.88 3.55 20.60
C ASN A 165 0.90 4.62 21.12
N GLY A 166 -0.41 4.46 20.86
CA GLY A 166 -1.47 5.42 21.19
C GLY A 166 -1.58 6.59 20.22
N GLY A 167 -0.83 6.57 19.11
CA GLY A 167 -0.85 7.59 18.08
C GLY A 167 -2.12 7.55 17.22
N ASP A 168 -2.59 8.72 16.83
CA ASP A 168 -3.71 8.87 15.91
C ASP A 168 -3.30 8.61 14.46
N ALA A 169 -4.25 8.15 13.65
CA ALA A 169 -4.09 7.98 12.22
C ALA A 169 -5.06 8.86 11.43
N TYR A 170 -4.69 9.19 10.20
CA TYR A 170 -5.66 9.51 9.17
C TYR A 170 -5.91 8.28 8.30
N ARG A 171 -7.19 7.99 8.06
CA ARG A 171 -7.61 7.16 6.92
C ARG A 171 -7.65 8.04 5.69
N LEU A 172 -6.91 7.63 4.67
CA LEU A 172 -6.90 8.28 3.36
C LEU A 172 -7.64 7.41 2.35
N LYS A 173 -8.36 8.06 1.43
CA LYS A 173 -9.16 7.39 0.41
C LYS A 173 -8.96 8.02 -0.98
N LEU A 174 -8.86 7.18 -1.99
CA LEU A 174 -8.87 7.55 -3.41
C LEU A 174 -10.01 6.81 -4.09
N TRP A 175 -10.89 7.53 -4.79
CA TRP A 175 -11.89 6.91 -5.67
C TRP A 175 -11.30 6.72 -7.07
N LEU A 176 -11.52 5.53 -7.63
CA LEU A 176 -11.08 5.16 -8.96
C LEU A 176 -12.21 5.41 -9.97
N GLN A 177 -11.83 5.75 -11.20
CA GLN A 177 -12.76 6.04 -12.30
C GLN A 177 -12.88 4.86 -13.27
#